data_AF-W8VWX9-F1
#
_entry.id   AF-W8VWX9-F1
#
_cell.length_a   1.000
_cell.length_b   1.000
_cell.length_c   1.000
_cell.angle_alpha   90.00
_cell.angle_beta   90.00
_cell.angle_gamma   90.00
#
_symmetry.space_group_name_H-M   'P 1'
#
loop_
_entity.id
_entity.type
_entity.pdbx_description
1 polymer ?
#
loop_
_entity_poly.entity_id
_entity_poly.type
_entity_poly.pdbx_seq_one_letter_code
_entity_poly.pdbx_strand_id
1 'polypeptide(L)'
;MFLALIVTIMGFLFQITSTQWMFQIFAIGLVLTAEGLNSAIEAVADFIHPDYHVKIGHIKDIAAGSVFFAAVIASIIGLIIYVPYFVLLLEPLFV
;
A
#
# COMPACT_ATOMS: atom_id res chain seq x y z
N MET A 1 6.77 -1.86 -2.09
CA MET A 1 7.66 -1.38 -3.18
C MET A 1 7.40 -2.09 -4.50
N PHE A 2 7.61 -3.42 -4.61
CA PHE A 2 7.41 -4.16 -5.87
C PHE A 2 6.00 -3.99 -6.49
N LEU A 3 4.95 -4.11 -5.68
CA LEU A 3 3.57 -3.90 -6.13
C LEU A 3 3.34 -2.48 -6.68
N ALA A 4 3.98 -1.46 -6.10
CA ALA A 4 3.87 -0.08 -6.56
C ALA A 4 4.42 0.09 -8.00
N LEU A 5 5.50 -0.62 -8.34
CA LEU A 5 6.04 -0.63 -9.69
C LEU A 5 5.09 -1.31 -10.67
N ILE A 6 4.54 -2.48 -10.29
CA ILE A 6 3.58 -3.20 -11.13
C ILE A 6 2.36 -2.34 -11.43
N VAL A 7 1.72 -1.76 -10.41
CA VAL A 7 0.53 -0.91 -10.61
C VAL A 7 0.86 0.36 -11.40
N THR A 8 2.08 0.90 -11.28
CA THR A 8 2.51 2.04 -12.10
C THR A 8 2.61 1.65 -13.56
N ILE A 9 3.20 0.49 -13.89
CA ILE A 9 3.24 -0.03 -15.25
C ILE A 9 1.82 -0.27 -15.77
N MET A 10 0.95 -0.89 -14.97
CA MET A 10 -0.46 -1.10 -15.34
C MET A 10 -1.19 0.21 -15.63
N GLY A 11 -0.93 1.28 -14.86
CA GLY A 11 -1.54 2.60 -15.07
C GLY A 11 -1.22 3.18 -16.44
N PHE A 12 0.00 2.96 -16.94
CA PHE A 12 0.38 3.34 -18.30
C PHE A 12 -0.25 2.43 -19.36
N LEU A 13 -0.30 1.11 -19.12
CA LEU A 13 -0.87 0.14 -20.06
C LEU A 13 -2.38 0.35 -20.28
N PHE A 14 -3.13 0.58 -19.20
CA PHE A 14 -4.57 0.81 -19.24
C PHE A 14 -4.98 2.26 -19.48
N GLN A 15 -4.00 3.17 -19.63
CA GLN A 15 -4.22 4.61 -19.86
C GLN A 15 -5.24 5.20 -18.88
N ILE A 16 -5.01 4.97 -17.58
CA ILE A 16 -5.92 5.44 -16.54
C ILE A 16 -5.99 6.97 -16.55
N THR A 17 -7.16 7.50 -16.19
CA THR A 17 -7.44 8.94 -16.14
C THR A 17 -6.57 9.65 -15.11
N SER A 18 -6.42 10.97 -15.24
CA SER A 18 -5.67 11.80 -14.28
C SER A 18 -6.17 11.64 -12.84
N THR A 19 -7.49 11.51 -12.65
CA THR A 19 -8.09 11.28 -11.33
C THR A 19 -7.69 9.93 -10.75
N GLN A 20 -7.68 8.86 -11.55
CA GLN A 20 -7.22 7.54 -11.10
C GLN A 20 -5.73 7.55 -10.78
N TRP A 21 -4.90 8.26 -11.56
CA TRP A 21 -3.49 8.49 -11.23
C TRP A 21 -3.30 9.19 -9.90
N MET A 22 -4.08 10.24 -9.62
CA MET A 22 -4.01 10.95 -8.33
C MET A 22 -4.28 10.00 -7.16
N PHE A 23 -5.32 9.17 -7.23
CA PHE A 23 -5.63 8.19 -6.19
C PHE A 23 -4.60 7.07 -6.08
N GLN A 24 -4.06 6.57 -7.20
CA GLN A 24 -3.01 5.56 -7.19
C GLN A 24 -1.72 6.08 -6.55
N ILE A 25 -1.27 7.28 -6.95
CA ILE A 25 -0.07 7.91 -6.39
C ILE A 25 -0.29 8.18 -4.89
N PHE A 26 -1.47 8.65 -4.51
CA PHE A 26 -1.83 8.85 -3.10
C PHE A 26 -1.78 7.53 -2.31
N ALA A 27 -2.35 6.46 -2.83
CA ALA A 27 -2.32 5.14 -2.20
C ALA A 27 -0.89 4.62 -2.00
N ILE A 28 -0.03 4.76 -3.02
CA ILE A 28 1.38 4.38 -2.93
C ILE A 28 2.09 5.23 -1.87
N GLY A 29 1.90 6.54 -1.91
CA GLY A 29 2.49 7.48 -0.95
C GLY A 29 2.05 7.19 0.49
N LEU A 30 0.78 6.86 0.71
CA LEU A 30 0.23 6.50 2.01
C LEU A 30 0.92 5.24 2.59
N VAL A 31 1.05 4.18 1.79
CA VAL A 31 1.72 2.93 2.23
C VAL A 31 3.19 3.18 2.53
N LEU A 32 3.91 3.88 1.64
CA LEU A 32 5.33 4.20 1.87
C LEU A 32 5.54 5.06 3.12
N THR A 33 4.65 6.01 3.36
CA THR A 33 4.71 6.85 4.56
C THR A 33 4.44 6.02 5.81
N ALA A 34 3.42 5.16 5.80
CA ALA A 34 3.10 4.29 6.93
C ALA A 34 4.26 3.32 7.25
N GLU A 35 4.84 2.68 6.23
CA GLU A 35 6.02 1.80 6.37
C GLU A 35 7.22 2.57 6.95
N GLY A 36 7.52 3.76 6.41
CA GLY A 36 8.61 4.60 6.89
C GLY A 36 8.43 5.01 8.35
N LEU A 37 7.20 5.35 8.76
CA LEU A 37 6.86 5.64 10.15
C LEU A 37 6.98 4.41 11.05
N ASN A 38 6.56 3.23 10.58
CA ASN A 38 6.72 1.97 11.32
C ASN A 38 8.20 1.69 11.60
N SER A 39 9.06 1.75 10.58
CA SER A 39 10.50 1.56 10.76
C SER A 39 11.15 2.63 11.65
N ALA A 40 10.68 3.88 11.61
CA ALA A 40 11.15 4.91 12.52
C ALA A 40 10.77 4.61 13.98
N ILE A 41 9.54 4.15 14.23
CA ILE A 41 9.08 3.74 15.56
C ILE A 41 9.88 2.53 16.07
N GLU A 42 10.12 1.54 15.21
CA GLU A 42 10.96 0.37 15.53
C GLU A 42 12.39 0.80 15.90
N ALA A 43 13.02 1.67 15.11
CA ALA A 43 14.36 2.16 15.35
C ALA A 43 14.47 2.95 16.67
N VAL A 44 13.48 3.80 16.97
CA VAL A 44 13.42 4.53 18.25
C VAL A 44 13.22 3.57 19.42
N ALA A 45 12.35 2.58 19.26
CA ALA A 45 12.10 1.59 20.30
C ALA A 45 13.36 0.76 20.62
N ASP A 46 14.08 0.31 19.59
CA ASP A 46 15.32 -0.45 19.73
C ASP A 46 16.46 0.40 20.29
N PHE A 47 16.48 1.71 20.00
CA PHE A 47 17.42 2.64 20.60
C PHE A 47 17.15 2.86 22.11
N ILE A 48 15.89 2.94 22.53
CA ILE A 48 15.50 3.18 23.93
C ILE A 48 15.57 1.90 24.78
N HIS A 49 15.23 0.74 24.21
CA HIS A 49 15.27 -0.56 24.87
C HIS A 49 15.92 -1.60 23.94
N PRO A 50 17.26 -1.76 24.02
CA PRO A 50 17.99 -2.72 23.19
C PRO A 50 17.62 -4.18 23.50
N ASP A 51 17.24 -4.46 24.74
CA ASP A 51 16.75 -5.76 25.17
C ASP A 51 15.24 -5.89 24.98
N TYR A 52 14.76 -7.11 24.75
CA TYR A 52 13.34 -7.37 24.56
C TYR A 52 12.50 -6.92 25.76
N HIS A 53 11.47 -6.12 25.49
CA HIS A 53 10.52 -5.66 26.49
C HIS A 53 9.08 -5.80 25.98
N VAL A 54 8.21 -6.44 26.77
CA VAL A 54 6.82 -6.78 26.35
C VAL A 54 6.03 -5.56 25.87
N LYS A 55 6.16 -4.41 26.56
CA LYS A 55 5.52 -3.15 26.14
C LYS A 55 6.02 -2.61 24.80
N ILE A 56 7.31 -2.80 24.49
CA ILE A 56 7.89 -2.39 23.20
C ILE A 56 7.33 -3.27 22.09
N GLY A 57 7.20 -4.58 22.34
CA GLY A 57 6.51 -5.49 21.41
C GLY A 57 5.12 -4.99 21.05
N HIS A 58 4.31 -4.63 22.05
CA HIS A 58 2.97 -4.08 21.81
C HIS A 58 2.96 -2.76 21.01
N ILE A 59 3.96 -1.89 21.19
CA ILE A 59 4.08 -0.65 20.40
C ILE A 59 4.41 -0.99 18.94
N LYS A 60 5.34 -1.93 18.71
CA LYS A 60 5.69 -2.40 17.36
C LYS A 60 4.48 -3.05 16.67
N ASP A 61 3.68 -3.83 17.39
CA ASP A 61 2.46 -4.44 16.85
C ASP A 61 1.43 -3.38 16.41
N ILE A 62 1.25 -2.30 17.19
CA ILE A 62 0.37 -1.18 16.81
C ILE A 62 0.90 -0.45 15.57
N ALA A 63 2.21 -0.24 15.49
CA ALA A 63 2.84 0.42 14.36
C ALA A 63 2.68 -0.42 13.07
N ALA A 64 2.93 -1.72 13.14
CA ALA A 64 2.69 -2.66 12.05
C ALA A 64 1.19 -2.73 11.66
N GLY A 65 0.29 -2.67 12.64
CA GLY A 65 -1.15 -2.58 12.41
C GLY A 65 -1.54 -1.34 11.59
N SER A 66 -0.85 -0.22 11.78
CA SER A 66 -1.09 1.02 11.01
C SER A 66 -0.71 0.86 9.54
N VAL A 67 0.40 0.17 9.27
CA VAL A 67 0.82 -0.20 7.91
C VAL A 67 -0.21 -1.09 7.23
N PHE A 68 -0.77 -2.07 7.96
CA PHE A 68 -1.82 -2.94 7.44
C PHE A 68 -3.05 -2.16 6.97
N PHE A 69 -3.51 -1.18 7.74
CA PHE A 69 -4.63 -0.32 7.32
C PHE A 69 -4.32 0.45 6.03
N ALA A 70 -3.11 1.01 5.90
CA ALA A 70 -2.69 1.68 4.67
C ALA A 70 -2.70 0.72 3.47
N ALA A 71 -2.22 -0.51 3.65
CA ALA A 71 -2.19 -1.53 2.60
C ALA A 71 -3.60 -1.98 2.17
N VAL A 72 -4.54 -2.13 3.11
CA VAL A 72 -5.94 -2.44 2.81
C VAL A 72 -6.58 -1.34 1.98
N ILE A 73 -6.42 -0.08 2.39
CA ILE A 73 -6.96 1.08 1.65
C ILE A 73 -6.36 1.15 0.24
N ALA A 74 -5.04 1.00 0.12
CA ALA A 74 -4.37 0.99 -1.18
C ALA A 74 -4.87 -0.14 -2.09
N SER A 75 -5.15 -1.31 -1.52
CA SER A 75 -5.71 -2.45 -2.26
C SER A 75 -7.12 -2.16 -2.77
N ILE A 76 -7.98 -1.56 -1.95
CA ILE A 76 -9.33 -1.16 -2.34
C ILE A 76 -9.29 -0.13 -3.47
N ILE A 77 -8.43 0.89 -3.36
CA ILE A 77 -8.24 1.89 -4.43
C ILE A 77 -7.79 1.21 -5.72
N GLY A 78 -6.81 0.29 -5.64
CA GLY A 78 -6.34 -0.48 -6.79
C GLY A 78 -7.47 -1.29 -7.45
N LEU A 79 -8.31 -1.96 -6.67
CA LEU A 79 -9.46 -2.69 -7.20
C LEU A 79 -10.47 -1.76 -7.89
N ILE A 80 -10.81 -0.63 -7.28
CA ILE A 80 -11.73 0.36 -7.87
C ILE A 80 -11.20 0.87 -9.22
N ILE A 81 -9.88 1.09 -9.32
CA ILE A 81 -9.27 1.56 -10.56
C ILE A 81 -9.25 0.44 -11.61
N TYR A 82 -8.73 -0.75 -11.28
CA TYR A 82 -8.35 -1.75 -12.28
C TYR A 82 -9.42 -2.79 -12.61
N VAL A 83 -10.36 -3.09 -11.71
CA VAL A 83 -11.42 -4.10 -11.97
C VAL A 83 -12.20 -3.79 -13.26
N PRO A 84 -12.66 -2.54 -13.52
CA PRO A 84 -13.37 -2.23 -14.76
C PRO A 84 -12.56 -2.51 -16.02
N TYR A 85 -11.25 -2.23 -16.01
CA TYR A 85 -10.37 -2.48 -17.15
C TYR A 85 -10.18 -3.97 -17.42
N PHE A 86 -10.02 -4.78 -16.36
CA PHE A 86 -9.91 -6.24 -16.52
C PHE A 86 -11.19 -6.87 -17.02
N VAL A 87 -12.36 -6.40 -16.55
CA VAL A 87 -13.65 -6.89 -17.04
C VAL A 87 -13.80 -6.58 -18.54
N LEU A 88 -13.50 -5.35 -18.96
CA LEU A 88 -13.56 -4.96 -20.37
C LEU A 88 -12.57 -5.75 -21.25
N LEU A 89 -11.37 -6.04 -20.73
CA LEU A 89 -10.37 -6.84 -21.45
C LEU A 89 -10.80 -8.29 -21.66
N LEU A 90 -11.56 -8.87 -20.73
CA LEU A 90 -11.98 -10.27 -20.76
C LEU A 90 -13.31 -10.50 -21.48
N GLU A 91 -14.13 -9.47 -21.70
CA GLU A 91 -15.43 -9.57 -22.39
C GLU A 91 -15.35 -10.33 -23.74
N PRO A 92 -14.36 -10.12 -24.62
CA PRO A 92 -14.26 -10.84 -25.90
C PRO A 92 -13.91 -12.32 -25.78
N LEU A 93 -13.53 -12.81 -24.59
CA LEU A 93 -13.15 -14.21 -24.37
C LEU A 93 -14.37 -15.10 -24.04
N PHE A 94 -15.49 -14.48 -23.66
CA PHE A 94 -16.72 -15.17 -23.22
C PHE A 94 -17.86 -15.10 -24.25
N VAL A 95 -17.61 -14.52 -25.43
CA VAL A 95 -18.50 -14.47 -26.60
C VAL A 95 -17.94 -15.35 -27.70
#